data_AF-A0AAU2EI70-F1
#
_entry.id   AF-A0AAU2EI70-F1
#
_cell.length_a   1.000
_cell.length_b   1.000
_cell.length_c   1.000
_cell.angle_alpha   90.00
_cell.angle_beta   90.00
_cell.angle_gamma   90.00
#
_symmetry.space_group_name_H-M   'P 1'
#
loop_
_entity.id
_entity.type
_entity.pdbx_description
1 polymer ?
#
loop_
_entity_poly.entity_id
_entity_poly.type
_entity_poly.pdbx_seq_one_letter_code
_entity_poly.pdbx_strand_id
1 'polypeptide(L)'
;MPNRRPPTGELLAARIARQTVVLAALEPLVRADGPDAVHRMRVACRRLRSALREYGGPETPVAAGLRRLGQALGAARDAEVLGAALSAEARELPAECEPELVAAELERWAGQRAAAARPEVLAALDSAWYRSLLGGLGELATRPPDGSGLPPYRKLARRAERRVARRLAATRGLTGEARDVALHGARKAAKRARYLGETADAAGLTRRMKAVQEELGTHQDAVVARQALRELARTAHPFAYGVLYARQLAVGCGPERVERLLRPG
;
A
#
# COMPACT_ATOMS: atom_id res chain seq x y z
N MET A 1 39.20 12.52 -2.38
CA MET A 1 38.09 12.86 -3.30
C MET A 1 36.81 12.93 -2.49
N PRO A 2 36.08 14.08 -2.43
CA PRO A 2 34.82 14.10 -1.69
C PRO A 2 33.83 13.16 -2.38
N ASN A 3 33.31 12.20 -1.63
CA ASN A 3 32.36 11.19 -2.07
C ASN A 3 31.04 11.87 -2.50
N ARG A 4 30.99 12.38 -3.75
CA ARG A 4 29.76 12.94 -4.33
C ARG A 4 28.78 11.78 -4.51
N ARG A 5 27.66 11.83 -3.78
CA ARG A 5 26.57 10.88 -3.97
C ARG A 5 26.16 10.83 -5.45
N PRO A 6 25.84 9.65 -6.02
CA PRO A 6 25.42 9.55 -7.40
C PRO A 6 24.19 10.42 -7.67
N PRO A 7 24.04 10.99 -8.88
CA PRO A 7 22.83 11.69 -9.31
C PRO A 7 21.55 10.90 -9.02
N THR A 8 20.45 11.62 -8.77
CA THR A 8 19.14 11.00 -8.49
C THR A 8 18.72 10.02 -9.59
N GLY A 9 18.99 10.38 -10.86
CA GLY A 9 18.74 9.54 -12.03
C GLY A 9 19.46 8.19 -11.94
N GLU A 10 20.77 8.18 -11.73
CA GLU A 10 21.54 6.93 -11.63
C GLU A 10 21.04 6.01 -10.50
N LEU A 11 20.70 6.58 -9.33
CA LEU A 11 20.16 5.82 -8.21
C LEU A 11 18.79 5.20 -8.52
N LEU A 12 17.95 5.90 -9.28
CA LEU A 12 16.65 5.37 -9.70
C LEU A 12 16.80 4.31 -10.80
N ALA A 13 17.68 4.51 -11.77
CA ALA A 13 18.00 3.55 -12.83
C ALA A 13 18.50 2.23 -12.22
N ALA A 14 19.51 2.31 -11.36
CA ALA A 14 20.06 1.15 -10.68
C ALA A 14 19.00 0.43 -9.83
N ARG A 15 18.03 1.17 -9.27
CA ARG A 15 16.91 0.59 -8.53
C ARG A 15 15.92 -0.12 -9.45
N ILE A 16 15.58 0.46 -10.60
CA ILE A 16 14.71 -0.18 -11.59
C ILE A 16 15.34 -1.51 -12.00
N ALA A 17 16.62 -1.49 -12.42
CA ALA A 17 17.34 -2.70 -12.80
C ALA A 17 17.31 -3.77 -11.70
N ARG A 18 17.68 -3.41 -10.46
CA ARG A 18 17.63 -4.37 -9.33
C ARG A 18 16.24 -4.91 -9.06
N GLN A 19 15.21 -4.07 -9.06
CA GLN A 19 13.85 -4.53 -8.74
C GLN A 19 13.21 -5.31 -9.89
N THR A 20 13.60 -5.08 -11.15
CA THR A 20 13.23 -5.92 -12.28
C THR A 20 13.75 -7.34 -12.09
N VAL A 21 15.03 -7.51 -11.74
CA VAL A 21 15.62 -8.83 -11.45
C VAL A 21 14.91 -9.51 -10.28
N VAL A 22 14.68 -8.78 -9.18
CA VAL A 22 13.95 -9.31 -8.02
C VAL A 22 12.53 -9.76 -8.38
N LEU A 23 11.80 -8.97 -9.18
CA LEU A 23 10.44 -9.30 -9.57
C LEU A 23 10.39 -10.58 -10.43
N ALA A 24 11.31 -10.71 -11.40
CA ALA A 24 11.42 -11.90 -12.24
C ALA A 24 11.79 -13.15 -11.41
N ALA A 25 12.72 -13.03 -10.46
CA ALA A 25 13.13 -14.13 -9.58
C ALA A 25 12.03 -14.58 -8.60
N LEU A 26 11.08 -13.69 -8.27
CA LEU A 26 9.96 -14.00 -7.38
C LEU A 26 8.80 -14.71 -8.08
N GLU A 27 8.66 -14.57 -9.40
CA GLU A 27 7.59 -15.22 -10.16
C GLU A 27 7.52 -16.74 -9.94
N PRO A 28 8.59 -17.54 -10.14
CA PRO A 28 8.52 -18.98 -9.94
C PRO A 28 8.18 -19.34 -8.49
N LEU A 29 8.63 -18.54 -7.51
CA LEU A 29 8.27 -18.74 -6.11
C LEU A 29 6.79 -18.47 -5.86
N VAL A 30 6.20 -17.43 -6.46
CA VAL A 30 4.75 -17.18 -6.35
C VAL A 30 3.95 -18.30 -7.00
N ARG A 31 4.40 -18.82 -8.15
CA ARG A 31 3.76 -19.97 -8.81
C ARG A 31 3.77 -21.21 -7.91
N ALA A 32 4.90 -21.48 -7.24
CA ALA A 32 5.09 -22.60 -6.34
C ALA A 32 4.51 -22.41 -4.93
N ASP A 33 3.76 -21.33 -4.67
CA ASP A 33 3.27 -20.97 -3.33
C ASP A 33 4.37 -20.82 -2.26
N GLY A 34 5.53 -20.34 -2.69
CA GLY A 34 6.68 -20.17 -1.81
C GLY A 34 6.39 -19.19 -0.67
N PRO A 35 6.96 -19.44 0.53
CA PRO A 35 6.71 -18.61 1.70
C PRO A 35 7.08 -17.15 1.44
N ASP A 36 6.18 -16.25 1.82
CA ASP A 36 6.30 -14.79 1.69
C ASP A 36 6.55 -14.29 0.25
N ALA A 37 6.43 -15.15 -0.78
CA ALA A 37 6.77 -14.79 -2.16
C ALA A 37 5.84 -13.69 -2.71
N VAL A 38 4.54 -13.80 -2.46
CA VAL A 38 3.52 -12.81 -2.86
C VAL A 38 3.79 -11.44 -2.22
N HIS A 39 4.11 -11.42 -0.93
CA HIS A 39 4.43 -10.19 -0.21
C HIS A 39 5.67 -9.51 -0.79
N ARG A 40 6.76 -10.27 -0.99
CA ARG A 40 7.99 -9.76 -1.59
C ARG A 40 7.76 -9.23 -3.00
N MET A 41 6.94 -9.92 -3.81
CA MET A 41 6.62 -9.47 -5.17
C MET A 41 5.79 -8.18 -5.16
N ARG A 42 4.81 -8.06 -4.24
CA ARG A 42 4.08 -6.78 -4.01
C ARG A 42 5.03 -5.65 -3.63
N VAL A 43 6.02 -5.92 -2.77
CA VAL A 43 7.03 -4.92 -2.37
C VAL A 43 7.87 -4.48 -3.56
N ALA A 44 8.30 -5.42 -4.41
CA ALA A 44 9.04 -5.12 -5.65
C ALA A 44 8.21 -4.26 -6.61
N CYS A 45 6.96 -4.66 -6.90
CA CYS A 45 6.03 -3.89 -7.74
C CYS A 45 5.86 -2.46 -7.24
N ARG A 46 5.66 -2.29 -5.93
CA ARG A 46 5.52 -0.98 -5.30
C ARG A 46 6.78 -0.12 -5.46
N ARG A 47 7.96 -0.70 -5.25
CA ARG A 47 9.26 0.01 -5.37
C ARG A 47 9.51 0.45 -6.81
N LEU A 48 9.22 -0.41 -7.80
CA LEU A 48 9.29 -0.07 -9.22
C LEU A 48 8.35 1.09 -9.57
N ARG A 49 7.08 1.01 -9.17
CA ARG A 49 6.10 2.10 -9.40
C ARG A 49 6.55 3.41 -8.78
N SER A 50 7.13 3.37 -7.57
CA SER A 50 7.68 4.56 -6.93
C SER A 50 8.84 5.17 -7.71
N ALA A 51 9.76 4.35 -8.24
CA ALA A 51 10.89 4.84 -9.02
C ALA A 51 10.46 5.44 -10.37
N LEU A 52 9.60 4.74 -11.12
CA LEU A 52 9.10 5.21 -12.42
C LEU A 52 8.35 6.53 -12.32
N ARG A 53 7.61 6.74 -11.22
CA ARG A 53 6.89 7.99 -11.00
C ARG A 53 7.81 9.20 -10.82
N GLU A 54 9.07 9.01 -10.41
CA GLU A 54 10.02 10.12 -10.30
C GLU A 54 10.58 10.54 -11.67
N TYR A 55 10.62 9.64 -12.64
CA TYR A 55 11.20 9.94 -13.97
C TYR A 55 10.28 10.75 -14.90
N GLY A 56 8.96 10.64 -14.79
CA GLY A 56 8.10 11.30 -15.79
C GLY A 56 6.60 11.17 -15.59
N GLY A 57 6.11 10.34 -14.67
CA GLY A 57 4.70 10.33 -14.29
C GLY A 57 4.06 8.93 -14.25
N PRO A 58 2.81 8.83 -13.78
CA PRO A 58 2.15 7.57 -13.43
C PRO A 58 1.51 6.79 -14.61
N GLU A 59 1.62 7.24 -15.86
CA GLU A 59 0.79 6.73 -16.98
C GLU A 59 1.55 5.93 -18.05
N THR A 60 2.72 5.38 -17.74
CA THR A 60 3.35 4.44 -18.68
C THR A 60 2.63 3.08 -18.66
N PRO A 61 2.62 2.34 -19.78
CA PRO A 61 2.10 0.96 -19.82
C PRO A 61 2.73 0.06 -18.74
N VAL A 62 4.03 0.24 -18.46
CA VAL A 62 4.74 -0.47 -17.38
C VAL A 62 4.18 -0.12 -16.00
N ALA A 63 3.93 1.16 -15.71
CA ALA A 63 3.35 1.57 -14.43
C ALA A 63 1.92 1.03 -14.24
N ALA A 64 1.14 0.97 -15.32
CA ALA A 64 -0.19 0.36 -15.33
C ALA A 64 -0.12 -1.16 -15.11
N GLY A 65 0.79 -1.86 -15.79
CA GLY A 65 1.04 -3.29 -15.60
C GLY A 65 1.43 -3.63 -14.15
N LEU A 66 2.36 -2.87 -13.57
CA LEU A 66 2.75 -3.03 -12.16
C LEU A 66 1.59 -2.77 -11.18
N ARG A 67 0.66 -1.87 -11.53
CA ARG A 67 -0.55 -1.62 -10.73
C ARG A 67 -1.48 -2.82 -10.78
N ARG A 68 -1.75 -3.34 -11.99
CA ARG A 68 -2.59 -4.52 -12.21
C ARG A 68 -2.03 -5.76 -11.50
N LEU A 69 -0.75 -6.02 -11.66
CA LEU A 69 -0.05 -7.10 -10.96
C LEU A 69 -0.13 -6.93 -9.44
N GLY A 70 0.11 -5.73 -8.93
CA GLY A 70 -0.01 -5.44 -7.50
C GLY A 70 -1.42 -5.68 -6.95
N GLN A 71 -2.47 -5.41 -7.74
CA GLN A 71 -3.86 -5.68 -7.36
C GLN A 71 -4.15 -7.19 -7.29
N ALA A 72 -3.77 -7.94 -8.34
CA ALA A 72 -3.95 -9.39 -8.38
C ALA A 72 -3.25 -10.08 -7.19
N LEU A 73 -1.99 -9.70 -6.91
CA LEU A 73 -1.23 -10.22 -5.78
C LEU A 73 -1.81 -9.86 -4.40
N GLY A 74 -2.69 -8.84 -4.34
CA GLY A 74 -3.18 -8.27 -3.08
C GLY A 74 -4.42 -8.88 -2.51
N ALA A 75 -5.32 -9.35 -3.36
CA ALA A 75 -6.67 -9.75 -2.97
C ALA A 75 -6.64 -10.80 -1.84
N ALA A 76 -5.76 -11.81 -1.95
CA ALA A 76 -5.63 -12.86 -0.95
C ALA A 76 -5.17 -12.29 0.40
N ARG A 77 -4.03 -11.61 0.41
CA ARG A 77 -3.37 -11.16 1.64
C ARG A 77 -4.17 -10.07 2.35
N ASP A 78 -4.78 -9.18 1.58
CA ASP A 78 -5.56 -8.09 2.14
C ASP A 78 -6.83 -8.66 2.84
N ALA A 79 -7.41 -9.76 2.33
CA ALA A 79 -8.52 -10.46 2.99
C ALA A 79 -8.08 -11.24 4.24
N GLU A 80 -6.95 -11.96 4.21
CA GLU A 80 -6.41 -12.66 5.39
C GLU A 80 -6.13 -11.72 6.55
N VAL A 81 -5.43 -10.61 6.27
CA VAL A 81 -5.06 -9.62 7.29
C VAL A 81 -6.31 -9.00 7.90
N LEU A 82 -7.30 -8.68 7.08
CA LEU A 82 -8.56 -8.13 7.56
C LEU A 82 -9.37 -9.15 8.36
N GLY A 83 -9.45 -10.40 7.90
CA GLY A 83 -10.14 -11.48 8.60
C GLY A 83 -9.56 -11.75 9.97
N ALA A 84 -8.23 -11.84 10.07
CA ALA A 84 -7.55 -12.04 11.35
C ALA A 84 -7.75 -10.88 12.32
N ALA A 85 -7.72 -9.63 11.82
CA ALA A 85 -7.99 -8.46 12.65
C ALA A 85 -9.43 -8.45 13.17
N LEU A 86 -10.41 -8.65 12.28
CA LEU A 86 -11.82 -8.68 12.65
C LEU A 86 -12.18 -9.87 13.54
N SER A 87 -11.59 -11.04 13.33
CA SER A 87 -11.87 -12.21 14.18
C SER A 87 -11.30 -12.04 15.59
N ALA A 88 -10.14 -11.39 15.73
CA ALA A 88 -9.62 -11.00 17.03
C ALA A 88 -10.57 -10.02 17.75
N GLU A 89 -11.02 -8.96 17.06
CA GLU A 89 -11.99 -8.02 17.63
C GLU A 89 -13.35 -8.66 17.95
N ALA A 90 -13.79 -9.64 17.15
CA ALA A 90 -15.03 -10.35 17.35
C ALA A 90 -15.03 -11.14 18.67
N ARG A 91 -13.89 -11.75 19.04
CA ARG A 91 -13.74 -12.48 20.31
C ARG A 91 -13.85 -11.58 21.55
N GLU A 92 -13.67 -10.28 21.39
CA GLU A 92 -13.85 -9.28 22.46
C GLU A 92 -15.27 -8.72 22.53
N LEU A 93 -16.22 -9.27 21.76
CA LEU A 93 -17.62 -8.86 21.82
C LEU A 93 -18.34 -9.44 23.06
N PRO A 94 -19.45 -8.82 23.49
CA PRO A 94 -20.33 -9.40 24.50
C PRO A 94 -20.90 -10.76 24.06
N ALA A 95 -21.30 -11.60 25.04
CA ALA A 95 -21.79 -12.96 24.78
C ALA A 95 -23.02 -12.99 23.87
N GLU A 96 -23.85 -11.95 23.90
CA GLU A 96 -25.04 -11.76 23.05
C GLU A 96 -24.72 -11.65 21.56
N CYS A 97 -23.44 -11.39 21.21
CA CYS A 97 -22.95 -11.36 19.83
C CYS A 97 -22.40 -12.70 19.35
N GLU A 98 -22.46 -13.76 20.15
CA GLU A 98 -21.85 -15.08 19.87
C GLU A 98 -20.38 -14.97 19.38
N PRO A 99 -19.46 -14.42 20.20
CA PRO A 99 -18.12 -13.99 19.79
C PRO A 99 -17.31 -15.02 18.99
N GLU A 100 -17.26 -16.28 19.45
CA GLU A 100 -16.49 -17.33 18.79
C GLU A 100 -17.11 -17.79 17.46
N LEU A 101 -18.45 -17.78 17.35
CA LEU A 101 -19.13 -18.11 16.10
C LEU A 101 -18.82 -17.05 15.04
N VAL A 102 -18.94 -15.78 15.42
CA VAL A 102 -18.66 -14.64 14.53
C VAL A 102 -17.19 -14.62 14.11
N ALA A 103 -16.27 -14.88 15.04
CA ALA A 103 -14.84 -14.98 14.76
C ALA A 103 -14.55 -16.11 13.75
N ALA A 104 -15.13 -17.29 13.94
CA ALA A 104 -14.98 -18.42 13.02
C ALA A 104 -15.55 -18.12 11.63
N GLU A 105 -16.66 -17.38 11.54
CA GLU A 105 -17.22 -16.95 10.24
C GLU A 105 -16.32 -15.97 9.50
N LEU A 106 -15.75 -15.00 10.20
CA LEU A 106 -14.80 -14.04 9.62
C LEU A 106 -13.53 -14.75 9.11
N GLU A 107 -13.03 -15.74 9.85
CA GLU A 107 -11.90 -16.57 9.45
C GLU A 107 -12.24 -17.42 8.21
N ARG A 108 -13.42 -18.05 8.16
CA ARG A 108 -13.90 -18.76 6.98
C ARG A 108 -14.03 -17.86 5.77
N TRP A 109 -14.64 -16.68 5.92
CA TRP A 109 -14.79 -15.70 4.86
C TRP A 109 -13.43 -15.28 4.29
N ALA A 110 -12.47 -14.97 5.16
CA ALA A 110 -11.13 -14.58 4.77
C ALA A 110 -10.38 -15.72 4.06
N GLY A 111 -10.48 -16.95 4.59
CA GLY A 111 -9.90 -18.15 3.98
C GLY A 111 -10.46 -18.44 2.59
N GLN A 112 -11.78 -18.33 2.40
CA GLN A 112 -12.42 -18.49 1.08
C GLN A 112 -11.92 -17.44 0.08
N ARG A 113 -11.81 -16.18 0.52
CA ARG A 113 -11.35 -15.09 -0.33
C ARG A 113 -9.86 -15.20 -0.67
N ALA A 114 -9.05 -15.72 0.25
CA ALA A 114 -7.65 -16.05 0.01
C ALA A 114 -7.50 -17.19 -1.00
N ALA A 115 -8.28 -18.28 -0.84
CA ALA A 115 -8.29 -19.41 -1.76
C ALA A 115 -8.72 -19.01 -3.18
N ALA A 116 -9.74 -18.15 -3.30
CA ALA A 116 -10.25 -17.65 -4.59
C ALA A 116 -9.24 -16.77 -5.33
N ALA A 117 -8.32 -16.11 -4.62
CA ALA A 117 -7.35 -15.21 -5.22
C ALA A 117 -6.17 -15.92 -5.89
N ARG A 118 -5.87 -17.19 -5.54
CA ARG A 118 -4.73 -17.91 -6.13
C ARG A 118 -4.90 -18.16 -7.63
N PRO A 119 -6.04 -18.68 -8.13
CA PRO A 119 -6.28 -18.78 -9.57
C PRO A 119 -6.15 -17.43 -10.29
N GLU A 120 -6.62 -16.33 -9.69
CA GLU A 120 -6.49 -15.00 -10.28
C GLU A 120 -5.03 -14.53 -10.38
N VAL A 121 -4.22 -14.82 -9.36
CA VAL A 121 -2.76 -14.54 -9.40
C VAL A 121 -2.09 -15.35 -10.51
N LEU A 122 -2.38 -16.65 -10.62
CA LEU A 122 -1.78 -17.49 -11.67
C LEU A 122 -2.22 -17.02 -13.06
N ALA A 123 -3.51 -16.76 -13.27
CA ALA A 123 -4.04 -16.21 -14.52
C ALA A 123 -3.41 -14.84 -14.87
N ALA A 124 -3.14 -14.00 -13.87
CA ALA A 124 -2.41 -12.75 -14.06
C ALA A 124 -0.99 -13.00 -14.55
N LEU A 125 -0.26 -13.96 -13.98
CA LEU A 125 1.11 -14.30 -14.39
C LEU A 125 1.15 -15.00 -15.77
N ASP A 126 0.11 -15.73 -16.16
CA ASP A 126 0.02 -16.40 -17.47
C ASP A 126 -0.40 -15.49 -18.62
N SER A 127 -0.81 -14.26 -18.29
CA SER A 127 -1.35 -13.32 -19.25
C SER A 127 -0.32 -12.73 -20.22
N ALA A 128 -0.78 -12.34 -21.40
CA ALA A 128 0.04 -11.60 -22.36
C ALA A 128 0.50 -10.24 -21.81
N TRP A 129 -0.34 -9.54 -21.06
CA TRP A 129 0.00 -8.23 -20.49
C TRP A 129 1.14 -8.33 -19.46
N TYR A 130 1.22 -9.43 -18.71
CA TYR A 130 2.31 -9.65 -17.76
C TYR A 130 3.65 -9.89 -18.48
N ARG A 131 3.64 -10.66 -19.58
CA ARG A 131 4.82 -10.80 -20.45
C ARG A 131 5.27 -9.45 -21.03
N SER A 132 4.35 -8.62 -21.51
CA SER A 132 4.66 -7.26 -21.97
C SER A 132 5.22 -6.38 -20.85
N LEU A 133 4.71 -6.52 -19.62
CA LEU A 133 5.25 -5.83 -18.45
C LEU A 133 6.71 -6.22 -18.19
N LEU A 134 7.06 -7.51 -18.22
CA LEU A 134 8.44 -7.97 -18.04
C LEU A 134 9.36 -7.45 -19.14
N GLY A 135 8.91 -7.46 -20.40
CA GLY A 135 9.65 -6.88 -21.53
C GLY A 135 9.95 -5.40 -21.32
N GLY A 136 8.93 -4.60 -21.02
CA GLY A 136 9.11 -3.16 -20.75
C GLY A 136 9.97 -2.86 -19.52
N LEU A 137 9.93 -3.71 -18.48
CA LEU A 137 10.85 -3.60 -17.34
C LEU A 137 12.29 -3.94 -17.70
N GLY A 138 12.53 -4.90 -18.61
CA GLY A 138 13.84 -5.23 -19.14
C GLY A 138 14.44 -4.10 -19.98
N GLU A 139 13.62 -3.48 -20.82
CA GLU A 139 14.02 -2.28 -21.58
C GLU A 139 14.39 -1.12 -20.65
N LEU A 140 13.59 -0.85 -19.62
CA LEU A 140 13.90 0.21 -18.65
C LEU A 140 15.11 -0.09 -17.78
N ALA A 141 15.40 -1.37 -17.52
CA ALA A 141 16.58 -1.79 -16.78
C ALA A 141 17.88 -1.58 -17.56
N THR A 142 17.82 -1.72 -18.89
CA THR A 142 18.97 -1.57 -19.80
C THR A 142 19.12 -0.13 -20.31
N ARG A 143 18.01 0.53 -20.62
CA ARG A 143 17.91 1.89 -21.11
C ARG A 143 16.94 2.68 -20.22
N PRO A 144 17.36 3.07 -19.01
CA PRO A 144 16.53 3.88 -18.14
C PRO A 144 16.26 5.25 -18.77
N PRO A 145 15.15 5.93 -18.39
CA PRO A 145 14.89 7.28 -18.86
C PRO A 145 16.00 8.25 -18.44
N ASP A 146 16.20 9.33 -19.20
CA ASP A 146 17.15 10.38 -18.80
C ASP A 146 16.72 10.98 -17.45
N GLY A 147 17.64 10.91 -16.49
CA GLY A 147 17.46 11.44 -15.14
C GLY A 147 18.32 12.66 -14.85
N SER A 148 19.01 13.23 -15.84
CA SER A 148 19.94 14.36 -15.71
C SER A 148 19.29 15.59 -15.08
N GLY A 149 18.02 15.86 -15.43
CA GLY A 149 17.24 16.98 -14.88
C GLY A 149 16.60 16.72 -13.52
N LEU A 150 16.77 15.54 -12.92
CA LEU A 150 16.09 15.21 -11.67
C LEU A 150 16.71 15.95 -10.48
N PRO A 151 15.88 16.61 -9.64
CA PRO A 151 16.38 17.26 -8.44
C PRO A 151 17.07 16.28 -7.48
N PRO A 152 17.99 16.75 -6.62
CA PRO A 152 18.56 15.93 -5.56
C PRO A 152 17.45 15.34 -4.66
N TYR A 153 17.65 14.11 -4.16
CA TYR A 153 16.69 13.43 -3.28
C TYR A 153 16.23 14.29 -2.09
N ARG A 154 17.11 15.06 -1.46
CA ARG A 154 16.73 16.00 -0.39
C ARG A 154 15.69 17.03 -0.83
N LYS A 155 15.78 17.55 -2.06
CA LYS A 155 14.79 18.49 -2.63
C LYS A 155 13.48 17.76 -2.95
N LEU A 156 13.54 16.54 -3.47
CA LEU A 156 12.35 15.70 -3.71
C LEU A 156 11.63 15.33 -2.41
N ALA A 157 12.38 14.97 -1.37
CA ALA A 157 11.87 14.62 -0.05
C ALA A 157 11.12 15.80 0.60
N ARG A 158 11.72 17.01 0.59
CA ARG A 158 11.05 18.24 1.05
C ARG A 158 9.80 18.57 0.24
N ARG A 159 9.82 18.41 -1.09
CA ARG A 159 8.63 18.57 -1.94
C ARG A 159 7.54 17.56 -1.58
N ALA A 160 7.92 16.33 -1.27
CA ALA A 160 7.00 15.27 -0.87
C ALA A 160 6.36 15.57 0.49
N GLU A 161 7.14 16.00 1.48
CA GLU A 161 6.65 16.45 2.80
C GLU A 161 5.61 17.57 2.66
N ARG A 162 5.92 18.62 1.89
CA ARG A 162 4.94 19.70 1.62
C ARG A 162 3.67 19.20 0.95
N ARG A 163 3.78 18.19 0.08
CA ARG A 163 2.62 17.57 -0.58
C ARG A 163 1.77 16.77 0.42
N VAL A 164 2.37 16.15 1.43
CA VAL A 164 1.64 15.49 2.53
C VAL A 164 0.84 16.52 3.30
N ALA A 165 1.47 17.60 3.76
CA ALA A 165 0.81 18.68 4.48
C ALA A 165 -0.36 19.28 3.68
N ARG A 166 -0.16 19.58 2.39
CA ARG A 166 -1.24 20.08 1.52
C ARG A 166 -2.42 19.13 1.39
N ARG A 167 -2.16 17.82 1.26
CA ARG A 167 -3.25 16.83 1.13
C ARG A 167 -4.03 16.65 2.42
N LEU A 168 -3.36 16.73 3.56
CA LEU A 168 -4.03 16.70 4.85
C LEU A 168 -4.86 17.96 5.08
N ALA A 169 -4.33 19.13 4.74
CA ALA A 169 -5.09 20.38 4.76
C ALA A 169 -6.34 20.30 3.88
N ALA A 170 -6.25 19.68 2.69
CA ALA A 170 -7.37 19.47 1.79
C ALA A 170 -8.43 18.49 2.30
N THR A 171 -8.17 17.74 3.39
CA THR A 171 -9.18 16.90 4.03
C THR A 171 -10.06 17.67 5.01
N ARG A 172 -9.65 18.89 5.39
CA ARG A 172 -10.43 19.74 6.31
C ARG A 172 -11.76 20.11 5.65
N GLY A 173 -12.85 19.96 6.40
CA GLY A 173 -14.20 20.21 5.91
C GLY A 173 -14.81 19.07 5.06
N LEU A 174 -14.04 18.04 4.69
CA LEU A 174 -14.60 16.85 4.06
C LEU A 174 -15.18 15.91 5.12
N THR A 175 -16.24 15.19 4.76
CA THR A 175 -16.86 14.14 5.58
C THR A 175 -17.09 12.87 4.76
N GLY A 176 -17.37 11.76 5.45
CA GLY A 176 -17.68 10.47 4.83
C GLY A 176 -16.63 9.99 3.83
N GLU A 177 -17.11 9.39 2.73
CA GLU A 177 -16.27 8.78 1.70
C GLU A 177 -15.29 9.77 1.05
N ALA A 178 -15.71 11.01 0.80
CA ALA A 178 -14.85 12.03 0.22
C ALA A 178 -13.62 12.30 1.10
N ARG A 179 -13.82 12.32 2.43
CA ARG A 179 -12.72 12.43 3.40
C ARG A 179 -11.83 11.19 3.38
N ASP A 180 -12.43 10.00 3.36
CA ASP A 180 -11.69 8.73 3.36
C ASP A 180 -10.78 8.61 2.13
N VAL A 181 -11.28 8.98 0.94
CA VAL A 181 -10.50 9.02 -0.30
C VAL A 181 -9.36 10.04 -0.21
N ALA A 182 -9.61 11.22 0.34
CA ALA A 182 -8.59 12.25 0.52
C ALA A 182 -7.49 11.82 1.50
N LEU A 183 -7.85 11.21 2.63
CA LEU A 183 -6.93 10.65 3.62
C LEU A 183 -6.10 9.51 3.03
N HIS A 184 -6.71 8.64 2.22
CA HIS A 184 -5.99 7.61 1.48
C HIS A 184 -4.94 8.22 0.52
N GLY A 185 -5.29 9.33 -0.14
CA GLY A 185 -4.37 10.12 -0.95
C GLY A 185 -3.20 10.71 -0.16
N ALA A 186 -3.47 11.20 1.06
CA ALA A 186 -2.44 11.68 1.99
C ALA A 186 -1.52 10.56 2.46
N ARG A 187 -2.05 9.38 2.81
CA ARG A 187 -1.27 8.18 3.19
C ARG A 187 -0.30 7.78 2.08
N LYS A 188 -0.77 7.73 0.83
CA LYS A 188 0.06 7.46 -0.36
C LYS A 188 1.18 8.51 -0.51
N ALA A 189 0.91 9.76 -0.17
CA ALA A 189 1.91 10.83 -0.17
C ALA A 189 2.95 10.64 0.95
N ALA A 190 2.52 10.30 2.16
CA ALA A 190 3.38 10.09 3.33
C ALA A 190 4.33 8.91 3.11
N LYS A 191 3.82 7.79 2.60
CA LYS A 191 4.62 6.62 2.22
C LYS A 191 5.75 6.98 1.24
N ARG A 192 5.46 7.84 0.27
CA ARG A 192 6.49 8.34 -0.66
C ARG A 192 7.48 9.29 0.01
N ALA A 193 7.00 10.22 0.84
CA ALA A 193 7.87 11.15 1.54
C ALA A 193 8.84 10.41 2.47
N ARG A 194 8.37 9.38 3.17
CA ARG A 194 9.20 8.45 3.96
C ARG A 194 10.30 7.82 3.12
N TYR A 195 9.93 7.21 2.00
CA TYR A 195 10.87 6.56 1.10
C TYR A 195 11.93 7.51 0.51
N LEU A 196 11.52 8.71 0.10
CA LEU A 196 12.45 9.73 -0.37
C LEU A 196 13.36 10.20 0.79
N GLY A 197 12.83 10.26 2.01
CA GLY A 197 13.58 10.51 3.23
C GLY A 197 14.64 9.44 3.50
N GLU A 198 14.29 8.15 3.40
CA GLU A 198 15.22 7.03 3.55
C GLU A 198 16.36 7.13 2.53
N THR A 199 16.02 7.36 1.26
CA THR A 199 17.04 7.48 0.20
C THR A 199 17.87 8.76 0.33
N ALA A 200 17.29 9.83 0.86
CA ALA A 200 17.99 11.08 1.14
C ALA A 200 18.85 11.02 2.42
N ASP A 201 18.74 9.94 3.20
CA ASP A 201 19.32 9.83 4.54
C ASP A 201 18.84 10.96 5.48
N ALA A 202 17.53 11.23 5.43
CA ALA A 202 16.85 12.23 6.23
C ALA A 202 16.05 11.54 7.34
N ALA A 203 16.74 11.09 8.39
CA ALA A 203 16.16 10.30 9.48
C ALA A 203 14.95 10.97 10.15
N GLY A 204 15.03 12.29 10.41
CA GLY A 204 13.93 13.04 11.02
C GLY A 204 12.65 13.03 10.18
N LEU A 205 12.77 13.27 8.86
CA LEU A 205 11.64 13.18 7.93
C LEU A 205 11.09 11.75 7.85
N THR A 206 11.99 10.77 7.78
CA THR A 206 11.61 9.35 7.68
C THR A 206 10.76 8.92 8.87
N ARG A 207 11.17 9.28 10.10
CA ARG A 207 10.41 9.00 11.32
C ARG A 207 9.04 9.67 11.32
N ARG A 208 8.96 10.98 11.03
CA ARG A 208 7.68 11.70 10.96
C ARG A 208 6.73 11.11 9.93
N MET A 209 7.22 10.84 8.73
CA MET A 209 6.41 10.27 7.65
C MET A 209 6.01 8.83 7.91
N LYS A 210 6.78 8.06 8.70
CA LYS A 210 6.38 6.75 9.21
C LYS A 210 5.19 6.87 10.14
N ALA A 211 5.25 7.75 11.14
CA ALA A 211 4.15 7.97 12.07
C ALA A 211 2.87 8.43 11.35
N VAL A 212 2.97 9.39 10.42
CA VAL A 212 1.82 9.81 9.59
C VAL A 212 1.28 8.65 8.74
N GLN A 213 2.14 7.81 8.17
CA GLN A 213 1.72 6.66 7.36
C GLN A 213 1.01 5.60 8.20
N GLU A 214 1.45 5.36 9.44
CA GLU A 214 0.86 4.41 10.38
C GLU A 214 -0.52 4.87 10.83
N GLU A 215 -0.64 6.13 11.30
CA GLU A 215 -1.93 6.71 11.72
C GLU A 215 -2.98 6.69 10.60
N LEU A 216 -2.61 7.17 9.40
CA LEU A 216 -3.49 7.11 8.24
C LEU A 216 -3.71 5.68 7.73
N GLY A 217 -2.83 4.74 8.11
CA GLY A 217 -2.97 3.32 7.85
C GLY A 217 -4.12 2.74 8.65
N THR A 218 -4.11 2.94 9.96
CA THR A 218 -5.17 2.51 10.88
C THR A 218 -6.55 2.99 10.41
N HIS A 219 -6.67 4.28 10.02
CA HIS A 219 -7.93 4.81 9.46
C HIS A 219 -8.35 4.10 8.17
N GLN A 220 -7.41 3.87 7.24
CA GLN A 220 -7.74 3.17 6.00
C GLN A 220 -8.21 1.74 6.27
N ASP A 221 -7.55 1.06 7.19
CA ASP A 221 -7.85 -0.34 7.50
C ASP A 221 -9.26 -0.42 8.12
N ALA A 222 -9.64 0.54 8.98
CA ALA A 222 -11.01 0.68 9.48
C ALA A 222 -12.05 1.00 8.38
N VAL A 223 -11.70 1.80 7.36
CA VAL A 223 -12.58 2.03 6.19
C VAL A 223 -12.85 0.72 5.44
N VAL A 224 -11.82 -0.08 5.19
CA VAL A 224 -11.96 -1.36 4.49
C VAL A 224 -12.74 -2.37 5.35
N ALA A 225 -12.49 -2.41 6.66
CA ALA A 225 -13.23 -3.23 7.60
C ALA A 225 -14.73 -2.90 7.59
N ARG A 226 -15.09 -1.61 7.66
CA ARG A 226 -16.49 -1.16 7.58
C ARG A 226 -17.18 -1.61 6.29
N GLN A 227 -16.48 -1.54 5.16
CA GLN A 227 -17.02 -2.01 3.88
C GLN A 227 -17.30 -3.52 3.90
N ALA A 228 -16.34 -4.32 4.36
CA ALA A 228 -16.50 -5.78 4.47
C ALA A 228 -17.63 -6.17 5.43
N LEU A 229 -17.68 -5.57 6.62
CA LEU A 229 -18.73 -5.83 7.62
C LEU A 229 -20.12 -5.49 7.10
N ARG A 230 -20.27 -4.39 6.34
CA ARG A 230 -21.55 -4.01 5.72
C ARG A 230 -21.99 -5.02 4.65
N GLU A 231 -21.05 -5.63 3.93
CA GLU A 231 -21.35 -6.70 2.98
C GLU A 231 -21.76 -7.99 3.69
N LEU A 232 -21.00 -8.41 4.71
CA LEU A 232 -21.26 -9.60 5.50
C LEU A 232 -22.58 -9.54 6.27
N ALA A 233 -22.95 -8.38 6.82
CA ALA A 233 -24.20 -8.16 7.53
C ALA A 233 -25.46 -8.37 6.67
N ARG A 234 -25.34 -8.42 5.34
CA ARG A 234 -26.44 -8.79 4.45
C ARG A 234 -26.73 -10.28 4.43
N THR A 235 -25.78 -11.09 4.93
CA THR A 235 -25.82 -12.56 4.82
C THR A 235 -25.88 -13.27 6.17
N ALA A 236 -25.23 -12.73 7.21
CA ALA A 236 -25.18 -13.34 8.54
C ALA A 236 -24.95 -12.30 9.63
N HIS A 237 -25.27 -12.65 10.88
CA HIS A 237 -24.96 -11.91 12.13
C HIS A 237 -25.05 -10.38 12.04
N PRO A 238 -26.17 -9.80 11.54
CA PRO A 238 -26.27 -8.37 11.31
C PRO A 238 -26.05 -7.53 12.58
N PHE A 239 -26.43 -8.06 13.75
CA PHE A 239 -26.19 -7.40 15.03
C PHE A 239 -24.69 -7.35 15.38
N ALA A 240 -24.01 -8.49 15.42
CA ALA A 240 -22.59 -8.56 15.78
C ALA A 240 -21.70 -7.78 14.79
N TYR A 241 -21.95 -7.90 13.48
CA TYR A 241 -21.25 -7.11 12.48
C TYR A 241 -21.58 -5.62 12.57
N GLY A 242 -22.79 -5.25 12.99
CA GLY A 242 -23.15 -3.87 13.34
C GLY A 242 -22.33 -3.31 14.50
N VAL A 243 -22.11 -4.10 15.56
CA VAL A 243 -21.27 -3.72 16.71
C VAL A 243 -19.81 -3.54 16.29
N LEU A 244 -19.25 -4.48 15.51
CA LEU A 244 -17.90 -4.35 14.95
C LEU A 244 -17.79 -3.11 14.06
N TYR A 245 -18.79 -2.86 13.20
CA TYR A 245 -18.82 -1.68 12.34
C TYR A 245 -18.79 -0.38 13.18
N ALA A 246 -19.52 -0.34 14.29
CA ALA A 246 -19.52 0.78 15.21
C ALA A 246 -18.15 0.97 15.90
N ARG A 247 -17.46 -0.11 16.29
CA ARG A 247 -16.07 -0.03 16.78
C ARG A 247 -15.15 0.59 15.73
N GLN A 248 -15.27 0.18 14.46
CA GLN A 248 -14.48 0.73 13.36
C GLN A 248 -14.80 2.20 13.05
N LEU A 249 -16.02 2.69 13.34
CA LEU A 249 -16.33 4.13 13.26
C LEU A 249 -15.57 4.95 14.30
N ALA A 250 -15.29 4.37 15.47
CA ALA A 250 -14.52 5.02 16.53
C ALA A 250 -13.01 5.06 16.22
N VAL A 251 -12.53 4.23 15.29
CA VAL A 251 -11.16 4.26 14.75
C VAL A 251 -11.02 5.45 13.80
N GLY A 252 -10.99 6.65 14.38
CA GLY A 252 -10.90 7.91 13.66
C GLY A 252 -9.48 8.47 13.62
N CYS A 253 -9.03 8.86 12.42
CA CYS A 253 -7.87 9.74 12.27
C CYS A 253 -8.28 11.20 12.59
N GLY A 254 -8.03 11.63 13.83
CA GLY A 254 -8.22 13.03 14.25
C GLY A 254 -7.27 13.96 13.48
N PRO A 255 -7.76 15.05 12.84
CA PRO A 255 -6.90 15.97 12.09
C PRO A 255 -5.81 16.58 12.98
N GLU A 256 -6.12 16.85 14.24
CA GLU A 256 -5.15 17.35 15.23
C GLU A 256 -4.01 16.36 15.51
N ARG A 257 -4.31 15.05 15.56
CA ARG A 257 -3.31 14.02 15.82
C ARG A 257 -2.32 13.94 14.67
N VAL A 258 -2.79 13.98 13.42
CA VAL A 258 -1.91 14.02 12.24
C VAL A 258 -1.17 15.34 12.09
N GLU A 259 -1.81 16.46 12.42
CA GLU A 259 -1.17 17.78 12.38
C GLU A 259 -0.03 17.91 13.39
N ARG A 260 -0.16 17.33 14.58
CA ARG A 260 0.95 17.22 15.55
C ARG A 260 2.13 16.43 14.98
N LEU A 261 1.86 15.31 14.28
CA LEU A 261 2.91 14.48 13.66
C LEU A 261 3.68 15.19 12.53
N LEU A 262 3.11 16.25 11.95
CA LEU A 262 3.76 17.05 10.90
C LEU A 262 4.65 18.18 11.44
N ARG A 263 4.52 18.55 12.72
CA ARG A 263 5.36 19.61 13.29
C ARG A 263 6.80 19.12 13.42
N PRO A 264 7.81 19.88 12.97
CA PRO A 264 9.19 19.57 13.31
C PRO A 264 9.35 19.70 14.83
N GLY A 265 9.74 18.61 15.47
CA GLY A 265 10.31 18.64 16.82
C GLY A 265 11.79 18.98 16.78
#